data_AF-A0A942PJF9-F1
#
_entry.id   AF-A0A942PJF9-F1
#
_cell.length_a   1.000
_cell.length_b   1.000
_cell.length_c   1.000
_cell.angle_alpha   90.00
_cell.angle_beta   90.00
_cell.angle_gamma   90.00
#
_symmetry.space_group_name_H-M   'P 1'
#
loop_
_entity.id
_entity.type
_entity.pdbx_description
1 polymer ?
#
loop_
_entity_poly.entity_id
_entity_poly.type
_entity_poly.pdbx_seq_one_letter_code
_entity_poly.pdbx_strand_id
1 'polypeptide(L)'
;MIEQSLIDQIQQELSSHQINVASTDFSRPWGGFFVIDESNADQFIETYFPTYKKSDLMLGNKLSPKILVVAPQQRLSWQYHNRRAEMWRVVQG
;
A
#
# COMPACT_ATOMS: atom_id res chain seq x y z
N MET A 1 -6.13 -17.73 -5.35
CA MET A 1 -6.10 -17.15 -3.98
C MET A 1 -4.68 -16.67 -3.72
N ILE A 2 -4.50 -15.59 -2.95
CA ILE A 2 -3.15 -15.16 -2.56
C ILE A 2 -2.56 -16.22 -1.62
N GLU A 3 -1.31 -16.62 -1.86
CA GLU A 3 -0.62 -17.55 -0.98
C GLU A 3 -0.26 -16.88 0.35
N GLN A 4 -0.48 -17.57 1.47
CA GLN A 4 -0.15 -17.05 2.80
C GLN A 4 1.34 -16.70 2.94
N SER A 5 2.21 -17.50 2.32
CA SER A 5 3.65 -17.27 2.27
C SER A 5 4.01 -15.89 1.70
N LEU A 6 3.31 -15.44 0.66
CA LEU A 6 3.53 -14.11 0.06
C LEU A 6 3.09 -12.99 1.02
N ILE A 7 1.97 -13.16 1.71
CA ILE A 7 1.48 -12.20 2.71
C ILE A 7 2.51 -12.06 3.82
N ASP A 8 3.02 -13.19 4.33
CA ASP A 8 4.02 -13.22 5.39
C ASP A 8 5.34 -12.58 4.95
N GLN A 9 5.78 -12.82 3.70
CA GLN A 9 6.96 -12.19 3.11
C GLN A 9 6.83 -10.67 3.03
N ILE A 10 5.70 -10.15 2.53
CA ILE A 10 5.46 -8.71 2.46
C ILE A 10 5.41 -8.11 3.87
N GLN A 11 4.78 -8.78 4.82
CA GLN A 11 4.73 -8.31 6.21
C GLN A 11 6.12 -8.27 6.86
N GLN A 12 6.97 -9.26 6.57
CA GLN A 12 8.38 -9.26 7.01
C GLN A 12 9.18 -8.15 6.35
N GLU A 13 9.00 -7.90 5.05
CA GLU A 13 9.64 -6.80 4.33
C GLU A 13 9.27 -5.44 4.94
N LEU A 14 7.98 -5.18 5.15
CA LEU A 14 7.50 -3.95 5.79
C LEU A 14 8.11 -3.78 7.19
N SER A 15 8.16 -4.87 7.97
CA SER A 15 8.76 -4.86 9.30
C SER A 15 10.27 -4.57 9.26
N SER A 16 10.99 -5.09 8.25
CA SER A 16 12.43 -4.84 8.05
C SER A 16 12.72 -3.37 7.72
N HIS A 17 11.76 -2.68 7.09
CA HIS A 17 11.80 -1.25 6.83
C HIS A 17 11.26 -0.39 7.98
N GLN A 18 10.95 -0.98 9.14
CA GLN A 18 10.37 -0.27 10.30
C GLN A 18 9.02 0.38 9.98
N ILE A 19 8.25 -0.22 9.06
CA ILE A 19 6.93 0.23 8.66
C ILE A 19 5.88 -0.61 9.38
N ASN A 20 5.08 0.03 10.23
CA ASN A 20 4.00 -0.64 10.95
C ASN A 20 2.74 -0.76 10.09
N VAL A 21 2.09 -1.92 10.19
CA VAL A 21 0.80 -2.19 9.56
C VAL A 21 -0.31 -1.88 10.57
N ALA A 22 -1.17 -0.93 10.25
CA ALA A 22 -2.33 -0.58 11.07
C ALA A 22 -3.47 -1.60 10.95
N SER A 23 -3.69 -2.15 9.75
CA SER A 23 -4.68 -3.22 9.51
C SER A 23 -4.46 -3.92 8.19
N THR A 24 -5.07 -5.09 8.03
CA THR A 24 -5.05 -5.86 6.77
C THR A 24 -6.44 -6.37 6.43
N ASP A 25 -6.67 -6.63 5.15
CA ASP A 25 -7.88 -7.31 4.69
C ASP A 25 -7.60 -8.12 3.42
N PHE A 26 -7.49 -9.43 3.60
CA PHE A 26 -7.29 -10.42 2.53
C PHE A 26 -8.53 -11.28 2.26
N SER A 27 -9.68 -10.87 2.79
CA SER A 27 -10.97 -11.51 2.48
C SER A 27 -11.54 -11.07 1.13
N ARG A 28 -10.85 -10.17 0.42
CA ARG A 28 -11.34 -9.57 -0.83
C ARG A 28 -11.22 -10.55 -1.99
N PRO A 29 -12.22 -10.60 -2.89
CA PRO A 29 -12.24 -11.56 -3.99
C PRO A 29 -11.08 -11.36 -4.99
N TRP A 30 -10.49 -10.16 -5.04
CA TRP A 30 -9.37 -9.84 -5.92
C TRP A 30 -7.99 -10.00 -5.25
N GLY A 31 -7.93 -10.33 -3.95
CA GLY A 31 -6.70 -10.36 -3.17
C GLY A 31 -6.86 -9.64 -1.83
N GLY A 32 -6.06 -8.61 -1.58
CA GLY A 32 -6.15 -7.84 -0.33
C GLY A 32 -5.17 -6.69 -0.23
N PHE A 33 -5.02 -6.16 0.98
CA PHE A 33 -4.14 -5.03 1.23
C PHE A 33 -3.64 -4.93 2.66
N PHE A 34 -2.53 -4.20 2.81
CA PHE A 34 -2.01 -3.69 4.08
C PHE A 34 -2.29 -2.19 4.15
N VAL A 35 -2.88 -1.74 5.26
CA VAL A 35 -2.97 -0.33 5.63
C VAL A 35 -1.76 0.01 6.48
N ILE A 36 -0.99 1.00 6.05
CA ILE A 36 0.20 1.44 6.77
C ILE A 36 -0.19 2.47 7.83
N ASP A 37 0.44 2.41 8.99
CA ASP A 37 0.28 3.42 10.03
C ASP A 37 0.69 4.79 9.46
N GLU A 38 -0.15 5.80 9.64
CA GLU A 38 0.08 7.14 9.12
C GLU A 38 1.36 7.78 9.70
N SER A 39 1.75 7.40 10.91
CA SER A 39 3.02 7.82 11.52
C SER A 39 4.26 7.35 10.75
N ASN A 40 4.15 6.27 9.94
CA ASN A 40 5.21 5.76 9.09
C ASN A 40 5.10 6.22 7.62
N ALA A 41 4.26 7.22 7.33
CA ALA A 41 4.09 7.71 5.95
C ALA A 41 5.40 8.20 5.31
N ASP A 42 6.29 8.85 6.07
CA ASP A 42 7.57 9.33 5.53
C ASP A 42 8.49 8.18 5.15
N GLN A 43 8.67 7.20 6.04
CA GLN A 43 9.45 5.99 5.78
C GLN A 43 8.88 5.21 4.59
N PHE A 44 7.56 5.11 4.47
CA PHE A 44 6.91 4.47 3.34
C PHE A 44 7.20 5.18 2.02
N ILE A 45 7.18 6.51 2.00
CA ILE A 45 7.48 7.30 0.80
C ILE A 45 8.96 7.15 0.42
N GLU A 46 9.88 7.19 1.38
CA GLU A 46 11.30 6.99 1.10
C GLU A 46 11.58 5.59 0.52
N THR A 47 10.94 4.55 1.05
CA THR A 47 11.10 3.16 0.57
C THR A 47 10.46 2.95 -0.81
N TYR A 48 9.20 3.34 -0.98
CA TYR A 48 8.39 2.98 -2.15
C TYR A 48 8.22 4.12 -3.17
N PHE A 49 8.65 5.34 -2.89
CA PHE A 49 8.57 6.48 -3.81
C PHE A 49 9.85 7.34 -3.72
N PRO A 50 11.05 6.76 -3.91
CA PRO A 50 12.32 7.40 -3.56
C PRO A 50 12.64 8.68 -4.34
N THR A 51 11.96 8.93 -5.46
CA THR A 51 12.09 10.14 -6.27
C THR A 51 11.17 11.28 -5.83
N TYR A 52 10.29 11.05 -4.85
CA TYR A 52 9.31 12.01 -4.36
C TYR A 52 9.55 12.31 -2.90
N LYS A 53 9.32 13.56 -2.51
CA LYS A 53 9.25 13.96 -1.10
C LYS A 53 7.81 13.92 -0.62
N LYS A 54 7.61 13.83 0.70
CA LYS A 54 6.27 13.93 1.32
C LYS A 54 5.50 15.16 0.85
N SER A 55 6.17 16.30 0.70
CA SER A 55 5.58 17.55 0.20
C SER A 55 4.98 17.41 -1.19
N ASP A 56 5.55 16.55 -2.04
CA ASP A 56 5.11 16.35 -3.41
C ASP A 56 3.84 15.49 -3.46
N LEU A 57 3.59 14.71 -2.41
CA LEU A 57 2.49 13.75 -2.29
C LEU A 57 1.35 14.23 -1.37
N MET A 58 1.63 15.19 -0.49
CA MET A 58 0.66 15.82 0.40
C MET A 58 -0.21 16.84 -0.34
N LEU A 59 -1.30 16.37 -0.95
CA LEU A 59 -2.33 17.23 -1.57
C LEU A 59 -3.43 17.67 -0.56
N GLY A 60 -3.17 17.53 0.74
CA GLY A 60 -4.10 17.86 1.82
C GLY A 60 -3.54 17.49 3.19
N ASN A 61 -4.42 17.29 4.18
CA ASN A 61 -4.02 17.13 5.58
C ASN A 61 -3.72 15.68 6.00
N LYS A 62 -3.97 14.69 5.12
CA LYS A 62 -3.93 13.27 5.49
C LYS A 62 -3.30 12.43 4.39
N LEU A 63 -2.38 11.54 4.77
CA LEU A 63 -1.89 10.46 3.92
C LEU A 63 -2.42 9.13 4.42
N SER A 64 -2.78 8.25 3.49
CA SER A 64 -3.20 6.88 3.82
C SER A 64 -2.43 5.91 2.93
N PRO A 65 -1.18 5.61 3.28
CA PRO A 65 -0.35 4.70 2.51
C PRO A 65 -0.88 3.27 2.62
N LYS A 66 -0.81 2.54 1.51
CA LYS A 66 -1.28 1.15 1.41
C LYS A 66 -0.41 0.35 0.47
N ILE A 67 -0.24 -0.93 0.76
CA ILE A 67 0.25 -1.94 -0.19
C ILE A 67 -0.95 -2.77 -0.63
N LEU A 68 -1.22 -2.81 -1.93
CA LEU A 68 -2.23 -3.71 -2.49
C LEU A 68 -1.56 -4.98 -3.03
N VAL A 69 -2.20 -6.12 -2.79
CA VAL A 69 -1.79 -7.41 -3.32
C VAL A 69 -2.94 -7.94 -4.16
N VAL A 70 -2.75 -7.98 -5.48
CA VAL A 70 -3.78 -8.42 -6.42
C VAL A 70 -3.46 -9.83 -6.87
N ALA A 71 -4.45 -10.72 -6.78
CA ALA A 71 -4.28 -12.11 -7.15
C ALA A 71 -4.16 -12.28 -8.67
N PRO A 72 -3.51 -13.35 -9.15
CA PRO A 72 -3.40 -13.63 -10.57
C PRO A 72 -4.77 -13.62 -11.26
N GLN A 73 -4.83 -12.96 -12.43
CA GLN A 73 -6.05 -12.82 -13.25
C GLN A 73 -7.21 -12.08 -12.58
N GLN A 74 -6.98 -11.44 -11.43
CA GLN A 74 -7.96 -10.57 -10.78
C GLN A 74 -7.71 -9.10 -11.12
N ARG A 75 -8.71 -8.26 -10.83
CA ARG A 75 -8.63 -6.81 -11.00
C ARG A 75 -9.39 -6.09 -9.91
N LEU A 76 -8.96 -4.87 -9.62
CA LEU A 76 -9.75 -3.92 -8.84
C LEU A 76 -10.99 -3.50 -9.65
N SER A 77 -12.08 -3.19 -8.95
CA SER A 77 -13.23 -2.57 -9.59
C SER A 77 -12.91 -1.12 -9.97
N TRP A 78 -13.65 -0.58 -10.93
CA TRP A 78 -13.56 0.84 -11.26
C TRP A 78 -13.84 1.70 -10.03
N GLN A 79 -12.95 2.64 -9.75
CA GLN A 79 -13.07 3.60 -8.66
C GLN A 79 -12.98 5.01 -9.23
N TYR A 80 -13.78 5.91 -8.65
CA TYR A 80 -13.72 7.34 -8.95
C TYR A 80 -13.83 8.11 -7.63
N HIS A 81 -13.00 9.15 -7.47
CA HIS A 81 -12.95 9.95 -6.26
C HIS A 81 -13.03 11.44 -6.58
N ASN A 82 -13.98 12.13 -5.94
CA ASN A 82 -14.11 13.59 -6.06
C ASN A 82 -13.08 14.38 -5.23
N ARG A 83 -12.50 13.76 -4.19
CA ARG A 83 -11.66 14.46 -3.18
C ARG A 83 -10.33 13.77 -2.89
N ARG A 84 -10.06 12.63 -3.52
CA ARG A 84 -8.86 11.83 -3.26
C ARG A 84 -8.02 11.82 -4.53
N ALA A 85 -6.79 12.29 -4.42
CA ALA A 85 -5.75 12.02 -5.39
C ALA A 85 -5.03 10.75 -4.97
N GLU A 86 -4.62 9.94 -5.93
CA GLU A 86 -3.89 8.70 -5.69
C GLU A 86 -2.65 8.66 -6.58
N MET A 87 -1.55 8.20 -6.01
CA MET A 87 -0.33 7.88 -6.74
C MET A 87 -0.07 6.39 -6.62
N TRP A 88 0.27 5.77 -7.74
CA TRP A 88 0.44 4.33 -7.85
C TRP A 88 1.84 3.99 -8.33
N ARG A 89 2.44 2.98 -7.72
CA ARG A 89 3.68 2.36 -8.17
C ARG A 89 3.51 0.84 -8.13
N VAL A 90 3.94 0.17 -9.18
CA VAL A 90 4.10 -1.29 -9.17
C VAL A 90 5.39 -1.61 -8.43
N VAL A 91 5.29 -2.38 -7.33
CA VAL A 91 6.45 -2.81 -6.53
C VAL A 91 7.02 -4.12 -7.08
N GLN A 92 6.14 -5.05 -7.45
CA GLN A 92 6.48 -6.36 -8.00
C GLN A 92 5.30 -6.88 -8.86
N GLY A 93 5.61 -7.63 -9.92
CA GLY A 93 4.63 -8.26 -10.81
C GLY A 93 4.91 -8.05 -12.29
#